data_AF-A0A1B8CDQ2-F1
#
_entry.id   AF-A0A1B8CDQ2-F1
#
_cell.length_a   1.000
_cell.length_b   1.000
_cell.length_c   1.000
_cell.angle_alpha   90.00
_cell.angle_beta   90.00
_cell.angle_gamma   90.00
#
_symmetry.space_group_name_H-M   'P 1'
#
loop_
_entity.id
_entity.type
_entity.pdbx_description
1 polymer ?
#
loop_
_entity_poly.entity_id
_entity_poly.type
_entity_poly.pdbx_seq_one_letter_code
_entity_poly.pdbx_strand_id
1 'polypeptide(L)'
;MVNIKALSLATAVLSFAGTALSKSTVTKPAPSQNIIPSTFTPPQVFKNINIQRSINLEKSYPRNVVNVVIENVSPEAQNEYYIPFTTSQAEKLGNLEVKDNKDLKSPSFSFEAVSIDGSSDTQFYKVQLPQPLAPKGKQTIQISYSFLSSLRPLPAAIAQQDPQFLVYEFSAYWPSSYATRHQETEIKFPGASVPEYTGGIGGKEESAQKVGSKLTYGPFKDVAAGTTQAVRVRYQHTQPLIHVSRLERDIEVSHWGGNIAFEERYTIVNKASNLSSQFNRVEWAHQQYRTPETTAIKALHIPLRVGSLTPYYTDVIGNISTSRFRSNKREANLELKPRYPIFGGWNYPFRIGWDANLATFLRTVKSSDSYVLNVPFLEGPKQHEGISYEFVELRVILPEGATNVKYETLVPIVSASISTHVTFMDTIGRTALTLQARNLVDAVRDRELIVTYEYPLSAALRKPVVIIVSVLGLFVAVYLLGSLNTGISSKRVGKA
;
A
#
# COMPACT_ATOMS: atom_id res chain seq x y z
N MET A 1 -60.55 -18.96 -46.67
CA MET A 1 -60.27 -19.19 -45.24
C MET A 1 -58.75 -19.23 -45.09
N VAL A 2 -58.04 -18.10 -45.00
CA VAL A 2 -57.82 -17.24 -43.81
C VAL A 2 -57.40 -18.12 -42.62
N ASN A 3 -56.17 -18.14 -42.11
CA ASN A 3 -55.24 -17.04 -41.86
C ASN A 3 -53.79 -17.56 -41.72
N ILE A 4 -52.83 -16.93 -42.42
CA ILE A 4 -51.43 -16.83 -41.97
C ILE A 4 -51.22 -15.34 -41.65
N LYS A 5 -50.94 -15.05 -40.37
CA LYS A 5 -50.29 -13.81 -39.89
C LYS A 5 -49.03 -14.30 -39.15
N ALA A 6 -47.80 -14.01 -39.56
CA ALA A 6 -47.11 -12.73 -39.63
C ALA A 6 -46.90 -12.05 -38.26
N LEU A 7 -45.62 -12.09 -37.85
CA LEU A 7 -44.80 -11.05 -37.23
C LEU A 7 -45.10 -10.50 -35.81
N SER A 8 -44.10 -10.74 -34.95
CA SER A 8 -43.25 -9.75 -34.26
C SER A 8 -43.70 -9.06 -32.97
N LEU A 9 -42.69 -8.95 -32.09
CA LEU A 9 -42.50 -8.02 -30.97
C LEU A 9 -43.56 -8.02 -29.84
N ALA A 10 -43.15 -8.51 -28.67
CA ALA A 10 -42.70 -7.65 -27.57
C ALA A 10 -42.59 -8.44 -26.26
N THR A 11 -41.37 -8.44 -25.72
CA THR A 11 -41.03 -8.29 -24.30
C THR A 11 -42.19 -7.98 -23.35
N ALA A 12 -42.33 -8.77 -22.28
CA ALA A 12 -42.50 -8.26 -20.91
C ALA A 12 -42.47 -9.39 -19.87
N VAL A 13 -41.50 -9.28 -18.95
CA VAL A 13 -41.68 -9.42 -17.50
C VAL A 13 -42.10 -10.79 -16.94
N LEU A 14 -41.11 -11.52 -16.43
CA LEU A 14 -41.23 -12.31 -15.19
C LEU A 14 -40.14 -11.79 -14.24
N SER A 15 -40.43 -10.70 -13.52
CA SER A 15 -40.63 -10.66 -12.05
C SER A 15 -39.56 -11.44 -11.29
N PHE A 16 -38.52 -10.80 -10.75
CA PHE A 16 -38.55 -10.06 -9.47
C PHE A 16 -39.44 -10.73 -8.41
N ALA A 17 -38.84 -11.60 -7.59
CA ALA A 17 -39.14 -11.77 -6.16
C ALA A 17 -38.06 -12.66 -5.54
N GLY A 18 -37.20 -12.04 -4.73
CA GLY A 18 -36.10 -12.70 -4.02
C GLY A 18 -35.33 -11.67 -3.20
N THR A 19 -36.07 -10.90 -2.41
CA THR A 19 -35.53 -9.93 -1.46
C THR A 19 -34.63 -10.60 -0.42
N ALA A 20 -33.48 -9.96 -0.20
CA ALA A 20 -32.88 -9.67 1.10
C ALA A 20 -32.78 -10.82 2.11
N LEU A 21 -31.55 -11.32 2.30
CA LEU A 21 -30.86 -11.42 3.58
C LEU A 21 -29.55 -12.20 3.37
N SER A 22 -28.43 -11.49 3.26
CA SER A 22 -27.22 -12.01 3.90
C SER A 22 -26.34 -10.85 4.32
N LYS A 23 -26.10 -10.84 5.62
CA LYS A 23 -25.42 -9.80 6.37
C LYS A 23 -23.99 -9.65 5.88
N SER A 24 -23.55 -8.40 5.87
CA SER A 24 -22.15 -7.98 5.98
C SER A 24 -21.38 -8.92 6.91
N THR A 25 -20.62 -9.83 6.33
CA THR A 25 -19.53 -10.49 7.06
C THR A 25 -18.27 -9.83 6.54
N VAL A 26 -17.84 -8.80 7.25
CA VAL A 26 -16.48 -8.28 7.14
C VAL A 26 -15.57 -9.36 7.73
N THR A 27 -15.27 -10.37 6.93
CA THR A 27 -14.24 -11.34 7.27
C THR A 27 -12.91 -10.65 7.02
N LYS A 28 -12.37 -10.04 8.09
CA LYS A 28 -10.97 -9.61 8.20
C LYS A 28 -10.13 -10.87 7.91
N PRO A 29 -9.41 -11.00 6.78
CA PRO A 29 -8.52 -12.13 6.62
C PRO A 29 -7.31 -11.85 7.53
N ALA A 30 -7.23 -12.57 8.65
CA ALA A 30 -5.97 -12.68 9.38
C ALA A 30 -5.01 -13.49 8.49
N PRO A 31 -3.75 -13.08 8.32
CA PRO A 31 -2.74 -14.00 7.79
C PRO A 31 -2.72 -15.26 8.67
N SER A 32 -2.36 -16.41 8.12
CA SER A 32 -2.18 -17.65 8.88
C SER A 32 -1.15 -17.43 9.99
N GLN A 33 -1.61 -17.05 11.17
CA GLN A 33 -0.76 -16.91 12.35
C GLN A 33 -0.49 -18.32 12.86
N ASN A 34 0.78 -18.67 13.00
CA ASN A 34 1.17 -19.88 13.74
C ASN A 34 0.80 -19.62 15.20
N ILE A 35 -0.32 -20.21 15.64
CA ILE A 35 -0.85 -20.06 16.99
C ILE A 35 0.00 -20.94 17.92
N ILE A 36 0.73 -20.31 18.83
CA ILE A 36 1.58 -20.98 19.82
C ILE A 36 0.87 -20.93 21.19
N PRO A 37 1.07 -21.92 22.10
CA PRO A 37 0.36 -21.97 23.39
C PRO A 37 0.45 -20.67 24.21
N SER A 38 -0.60 -20.43 25.01
CA SER A 38 -0.79 -19.25 25.87
C SER A 38 0.36 -18.95 26.85
N THR A 39 1.17 -19.94 27.16
CA THR A 39 2.31 -19.87 28.10
C THR A 39 3.65 -19.64 27.42
N PHE A 40 3.68 -19.31 26.12
CA PHE A 40 4.94 -19.19 25.39
C PHE A 40 5.78 -18.01 25.87
N THR A 41 6.95 -18.33 26.41
CA THR A 41 8.02 -17.37 26.68
C THR A 41 9.18 -17.65 25.73
N PRO A 42 9.69 -16.63 25.01
CA PRO A 42 10.86 -16.80 24.16
C PRO A 42 12.03 -17.44 24.94
N PRO A 43 12.66 -18.50 24.40
CA PRO A 43 13.81 -19.15 25.04
C PRO A 43 14.90 -18.13 25.34
N GLN A 44 15.41 -18.08 26.56
CA GLN A 44 16.44 -17.11 26.99
C GLN A 44 17.85 -17.55 26.51
N VAL A 45 17.98 -17.79 25.21
CA VAL A 45 19.20 -18.27 24.55
C VAL A 45 20.09 -17.14 24.05
N PHE A 46 19.55 -15.92 23.96
CA PHE A 46 20.30 -14.72 23.58
C PHE A 46 20.35 -13.71 24.72
N LYS A 47 21.43 -12.91 24.73
CA LYS A 47 21.58 -11.70 25.54
C LYS A 47 21.91 -10.52 24.63
N ASN A 48 21.27 -9.38 24.85
CA ASN A 48 21.55 -8.17 24.09
C ASN A 48 22.69 -7.39 24.76
N ILE A 49 23.82 -7.23 24.07
CA ILE A 49 24.98 -6.49 24.61
C ILE A 49 24.73 -4.99 24.53
N ASN A 50 24.27 -4.52 23.38
CA ASN A 50 24.02 -3.11 23.11
C ASN A 50 22.80 -2.95 22.21
N ILE A 51 21.93 -2.01 22.55
CA ILE A 51 20.77 -1.65 21.78
C ILE A 51 20.78 -0.14 21.58
N GLN A 52 20.87 0.27 20.33
CA GLN A 52 20.72 1.66 19.91
C GLN A 52 19.43 1.79 19.12
N ARG A 53 18.42 2.42 19.72
CA ARG A 53 17.14 2.71 19.09
C ARG A 53 17.11 4.14 18.62
N SER A 54 16.90 4.36 17.33
CA SER A 54 16.65 5.67 16.73
C SER A 54 15.20 5.79 16.29
N ILE A 55 14.51 6.84 16.71
CA ILE A 55 13.14 7.16 16.31
C ILE A 55 13.18 8.47 15.52
N ASN A 56 12.84 8.39 14.23
CA ASN A 56 12.73 9.57 13.37
C ASN A 56 11.26 10.03 13.30
N LEU A 57 11.00 11.27 13.72
CA LEU A 57 9.70 11.94 13.72
C LEU A 57 9.61 13.10 12.71
N GLU A 58 10.56 13.19 11.77
CA GLU A 58 10.59 14.21 10.72
C GLU A 58 9.50 13.99 9.67
N LYS A 59 9.05 12.75 9.48
CA LYS A 59 7.97 12.37 8.57
C LYS A 59 6.60 12.29 9.27
N SER A 60 5.54 12.17 8.48
CA SER A 60 4.15 11.97 8.86
C SER A 60 3.85 10.64 9.57
N TYR A 61 4.86 9.77 9.68
CA TYR A 61 4.84 8.54 10.45
C TYR A 61 6.19 8.34 11.18
N PRO A 62 6.21 7.82 12.42
CA PRO A 62 7.42 7.48 13.13
C PRO A 62 8.14 6.30 12.49
N ARG A 63 9.42 6.48 12.14
CA ARG A 63 10.31 5.41 11.70
C ARG A 63 11.26 5.03 12.82
N ASN A 64 11.22 3.77 13.24
CA ASN A 64 12.11 3.21 14.25
C ASN A 64 13.20 2.39 13.55
N VAL A 65 14.45 2.57 13.98
CA VAL A 65 15.60 1.76 13.59
C VAL A 65 16.28 1.32 14.87
N VAL A 66 16.35 0.02 15.12
CA VAL A 66 16.95 -0.57 16.31
C VAL A 66 18.14 -1.41 15.89
N ASN A 67 19.34 -0.97 16.25
CA ASN A 67 20.56 -1.75 16.06
C ASN A 67 20.82 -2.54 17.35
N VAL A 68 20.75 -3.87 17.26
CA VAL A 68 20.91 -4.78 18.40
C VAL A 68 22.16 -5.62 18.18
N VAL A 69 23.07 -5.62 19.15
CA VAL A 69 24.18 -6.58 19.21
C VAL A 69 23.75 -7.77 20.04
N ILE A 70 23.42 -8.87 19.37
CA ILE A 70 23.01 -10.13 20.00
C ILE A 70 24.23 -11.00 20.33
N GLU A 71 24.20 -11.67 21.48
CA GLU A 71 25.19 -12.66 21.91
C GLU A 71 24.48 -13.97 22.26
N ASN A 72 24.95 -15.09 21.69
CA ASN A 72 24.43 -16.41 22.03
C ASN A 72 25.00 -16.85 23.39
N VAL A 73 24.12 -17.04 24.38
CA VAL A 73 24.47 -17.52 25.73
C VAL A 73 24.17 -19.02 25.92
N SER A 74 23.53 -19.66 24.94
CA SER A 74 23.27 -21.09 24.92
C SER A 74 24.55 -21.90 24.62
N PRO A 75 24.69 -23.14 25.15
CA PRO A 75 25.74 -24.06 24.74
C PRO A 75 25.61 -24.55 23.29
N GLU A 76 24.43 -24.38 22.67
CA GLU A 76 24.15 -24.81 21.30
C GLU A 76 24.11 -23.62 20.34
N ALA A 77 24.30 -23.88 19.04
CA ALA A 77 24.11 -22.86 18.02
C ALA A 77 22.63 -22.49 17.87
N GLN A 78 22.33 -21.19 17.78
CA GLN A 78 20.96 -20.68 17.79
C GLN A 78 20.71 -19.79 16.57
N ASN A 79 19.52 -19.90 15.97
CA ASN A 79 19.13 -19.16 14.77
C ASN A 79 17.79 -18.42 14.91
N GLU A 80 17.12 -18.48 16.05
CA GLU A 80 15.77 -17.91 16.22
C GLU A 80 15.76 -16.72 17.19
N TYR A 81 15.43 -15.53 16.70
CA TYR A 81 15.35 -14.32 17.52
C TYR A 81 13.92 -13.77 17.55
N TYR A 82 13.39 -13.45 18.73
CA TYR A 82 12.02 -12.99 18.90
C TYR A 82 11.95 -11.48 19.15
N ILE A 83 11.05 -10.79 18.41
CA ILE A 83 10.75 -9.36 18.56
C ILE A 83 9.31 -9.21 19.06
N PRO A 84 9.06 -8.55 20.20
CA PRO A 84 7.70 -8.37 20.71
C PRO A 84 7.12 -7.02 20.27
N PHE A 85 5.83 -7.03 19.94
CA PHE A 85 5.00 -5.84 19.79
C PHE A 85 3.70 -6.05 20.56
N THR A 86 3.14 -4.97 21.12
CA THR A 86 1.76 -5.08 21.64
C THR A 86 0.77 -5.30 20.49
N THR A 87 -0.39 -5.87 20.75
CA THR A 87 -1.43 -6.09 19.73
C THR A 87 -1.81 -4.78 19.05
N SER A 88 -1.92 -3.69 19.82
CA SER A 88 -2.20 -2.35 19.28
C SER A 88 -1.09 -1.79 18.38
N GLN A 89 0.18 -2.14 18.65
CA GLN A 89 1.33 -1.75 17.84
C GLN A 89 1.42 -2.60 16.57
N ALA A 90 1.13 -3.90 16.67
CA ALA A 90 1.13 -4.82 15.54
C ALA A 90 0.09 -4.43 14.48
N GLU A 91 -1.09 -3.97 14.88
CA GLU A 91 -2.12 -3.47 13.95
C GLU A 91 -1.68 -2.22 13.18
N LYS A 92 -0.74 -1.44 13.72
CA LYS A 92 -0.20 -0.21 13.13
C LYS A 92 1.18 -0.40 12.52
N LEU A 93 1.73 -1.61 12.59
CA LEU A 93 3.07 -1.91 12.15
C LEU A 93 3.12 -1.86 10.62
N GLY A 94 4.07 -1.09 10.09
CA GLY A 94 4.34 -0.98 8.67
C GLY A 94 5.82 -1.21 8.38
N ASN A 95 6.10 -1.88 7.26
CA ASN A 95 7.45 -2.12 6.73
C ASN A 95 8.46 -2.64 7.77
N LEU A 96 8.12 -3.72 8.49
CA LEU A 96 9.08 -4.43 9.34
C LEU A 96 10.13 -5.11 8.43
N GLU A 97 11.39 -4.77 8.63
CA GLU A 97 12.54 -5.39 7.98
C GLU A 97 13.63 -5.66 9.02
N VAL A 98 14.24 -6.84 8.94
CA VAL A 98 15.43 -7.19 9.73
C VAL A 98 16.57 -7.51 8.79
N LYS A 99 17.74 -6.91 9.00
CA LYS A 99 18.94 -7.08 8.17
C LYS A 99 20.18 -7.22 9.03
N ASP A 100 21.27 -7.73 8.44
CA ASP A 100 22.58 -7.63 9.07
C ASP A 100 23.08 -6.18 8.96
N ASN A 101 23.50 -5.60 10.08
CA ASN A 101 23.97 -4.21 10.08
C ASN A 101 25.30 -4.03 9.32
N LYS A 102 26.09 -5.10 9.14
CA LYS A 102 27.33 -5.06 8.36
C LYS A 102 27.08 -5.13 6.86
N ASP A 103 25.97 -5.74 6.44
CA ASP A 103 25.61 -5.88 5.03
C ASP A 103 24.14 -5.53 4.81
N LEU A 104 23.86 -4.23 4.71
CA LEU A 104 22.52 -3.70 4.45
C LEU A 104 22.00 -3.96 3.03
N LYS A 105 22.85 -4.46 2.12
CA LYS A 105 22.50 -4.81 0.75
C LYS A 105 22.00 -6.26 0.64
N SER A 106 22.33 -7.09 1.62
CA SER A 106 21.80 -8.45 1.71
C SER A 106 20.26 -8.46 1.83
N PRO A 107 19.59 -9.55 1.38
CA PRO A 107 18.16 -9.70 1.57
C PRO A 107 17.80 -9.67 3.06
N SER A 108 16.63 -9.13 3.36
CA SER A 108 16.09 -9.14 4.72
C SER A 108 15.93 -10.58 5.23
N PHE A 109 16.12 -10.76 6.53
CA PHE A 109 15.90 -12.04 7.19
C PHE A 109 14.43 -12.43 7.10
N SER A 110 14.16 -13.74 6.96
CA SER A 110 12.80 -14.25 7.04
C SER A 110 12.26 -14.06 8.45
N PHE A 111 11.00 -13.65 8.54
CA PHE A 111 10.32 -13.56 9.81
C PHE A 111 8.89 -14.06 9.70
N GLU A 112 8.40 -14.65 10.78
CA GLU A 112 7.03 -15.14 10.89
C GLU A 112 6.36 -14.48 12.09
N ALA A 113 5.10 -14.05 11.89
CA ALA A 113 4.27 -13.58 12.98
C ALA A 113 3.79 -14.79 13.79
N VAL A 114 4.12 -14.76 15.08
CA VAL A 114 3.77 -15.77 16.07
C VAL A 114 2.78 -15.14 17.03
N SER A 115 1.53 -15.57 16.96
CA SER A 115 0.49 -15.16 17.92
C SER A 115 0.43 -16.17 19.06
N ILE A 116 0.34 -15.66 20.28
CA ILE A 116 0.07 -16.48 21.45
C ILE A 116 -1.44 -16.75 21.52
N ASP A 117 -1.84 -18.00 21.71
CA ASP A 117 -3.24 -18.40 21.93
C ASP A 117 -3.77 -17.79 23.23
N GLY A 118 -4.97 -17.20 23.20
CA GLY A 118 -5.55 -16.46 24.33
C GLY A 118 -5.33 -14.93 24.30
N SER A 119 -5.87 -14.24 25.29
CA SER A 119 -5.92 -12.77 25.39
C SER A 119 -4.58 -12.10 25.77
N SER A 120 -3.48 -12.58 25.19
CA SER A 120 -2.17 -11.94 25.30
C SER A 120 -2.18 -10.59 24.59
N ASP A 121 -1.75 -9.51 25.27
CA ASP A 121 -1.56 -8.20 24.63
C ASP A 121 -0.25 -8.12 23.83
N THR A 122 0.54 -9.20 23.76
CA THR A 122 1.83 -9.23 23.03
C THR A 122 1.79 -10.23 21.88
N GLN A 123 2.20 -9.75 20.70
CA GLN A 123 2.45 -10.52 19.49
C GLN A 123 3.96 -10.59 19.24
N PHE A 124 4.47 -11.79 18.95
CA PHE A 124 5.89 -12.00 18.68
C PHE A 124 6.13 -12.13 17.17
N TYR A 125 7.31 -11.70 16.73
CA TYR A 125 7.81 -11.92 15.39
C TYR A 125 9.09 -12.74 15.51
N LYS A 126 9.05 -13.97 15.02
CA LYS A 126 10.16 -14.91 15.01
C LYS A 126 11.03 -14.62 13.79
N VAL A 127 12.22 -14.10 14.00
CA VAL A 127 13.23 -13.82 12.97
C VAL A 127 14.17 -15.02 12.87
N GLN A 128 14.39 -15.52 11.66
CA GLN A 128 15.36 -16.58 11.40
C GLN A 128 16.69 -15.96 10.91
N LEU A 129 17.77 -16.25 11.62
CA LEU A 129 19.12 -15.87 11.21
C LEU A 129 19.56 -16.74 10.02
N PRO A 130 20.19 -16.16 8.97
CA PRO A 130 20.65 -16.92 7.81
C PRO A 130 21.70 -17.99 8.16
N GLN A 131 22.50 -17.74 9.19
CA GLN A 131 23.48 -18.68 9.72
C GLN A 131 23.28 -18.82 11.24
N PRO A 132 23.25 -20.04 11.80
CA PRO A 132 23.19 -20.25 13.23
C PRO A 132 24.38 -19.60 13.95
N LEU A 133 24.10 -18.84 14.99
CA LEU A 133 25.12 -18.17 15.78
C LEU A 133 25.76 -19.17 16.74
N ALA A 134 27.06 -19.40 16.61
CA ALA A 134 27.81 -20.28 17.51
C ALA A 134 27.73 -19.81 18.98
N PRO A 135 27.95 -20.70 19.97
CA PRO A 135 28.00 -20.33 21.38
C PRO A 135 29.00 -19.18 21.61
N LYS A 136 28.60 -18.15 22.38
CA LYS A 136 29.36 -16.91 22.60
C LYS A 136 29.63 -16.07 21.33
N GLY A 137 29.08 -16.48 20.19
CA GLY A 137 29.10 -15.71 18.95
C GLY A 137 28.29 -14.42 19.09
N LYS A 138 28.70 -13.39 18.32
CA LYS A 138 28.05 -12.07 18.32
C LYS A 138 27.67 -11.66 16.92
N GLN A 139 26.49 -11.10 16.76
CA GLN A 139 26.01 -10.54 15.50
C GLN A 139 25.29 -9.22 15.76
N THR A 140 25.39 -8.28 14.82
CA THR A 140 24.66 -7.02 14.89
C THR A 140 23.51 -7.04 13.89
N ILE A 141 22.29 -7.06 14.40
CA ILE A 141 21.08 -7.02 13.58
C ILE A 141 20.49 -5.61 13.60
N GLN A 142 20.03 -5.15 12.44
CA GLN A 142 19.27 -3.91 12.31
C GLN A 142 17.80 -4.25 12.07
N ILE A 143 16.95 -3.79 12.97
CA ILE A 143 15.49 -3.96 12.91
C ILE A 143 14.89 -2.60 12.57
N SER A 144 14.25 -2.48 11.42
CA SER A 144 13.59 -1.24 10.99
C SER A 144 12.10 -1.46 10.82
N TYR A 145 11.29 -0.54 11.34
CA TYR A 145 9.84 -0.58 11.24
C TYR A 145 9.25 0.82 11.42
N SER A 146 8.02 1.01 10.93
CA SER A 146 7.27 2.24 11.11
C SER A 146 5.96 1.95 11.84
N PHE A 147 5.51 2.89 12.67
CA PHE A 147 4.15 2.84 13.19
C PHE A 147 3.29 3.85 12.43
N LEU A 148 2.21 3.37 11.82
CA LEU A 148 1.26 4.21 11.13
C LEU A 148 0.16 4.66 12.08
N SER A 149 -0.45 5.83 11.83
CA SER A 149 -1.57 6.34 12.64
C SER A 149 -1.26 6.37 14.16
N SER A 150 0.00 6.63 14.53
CA SER A 150 0.45 6.74 15.92
C SER A 150 0.70 8.18 16.38
N LEU A 151 0.77 9.13 15.44
CA LEU A 151 0.88 10.56 15.73
C LEU A 151 -0.51 11.16 15.95
N ARG A 152 -0.64 12.01 16.97
CA ARG A 152 -1.90 12.71 17.28
C ARG A 152 -1.64 14.21 17.39
N PRO A 153 -2.42 15.06 16.69
CA PRO A 153 -2.31 16.50 16.87
C PRO A 153 -2.79 16.96 18.24
N LEU A 154 -2.05 17.87 18.87
CA LEU A 154 -2.42 18.50 20.14
C LEU A 154 -1.98 19.98 20.19
N PRO A 155 -2.91 20.94 20.08
CA PRO A 155 -4.37 20.77 20.12
C PRO A 155 -4.94 20.11 18.85
N ALA A 156 -6.10 19.48 18.99
CA ALA A 156 -6.78 18.80 17.89
C ALA A 156 -7.27 19.77 16.80
N ALA A 157 -7.52 21.04 17.17
CA ALA A 157 -7.89 22.10 16.25
C ALA A 157 -6.98 23.33 16.44
N ILE A 158 -6.58 23.97 15.34
CA ILE A 158 -5.70 25.14 15.29
C ILE A 158 -6.24 26.17 14.29
N ALA A 159 -5.90 27.45 14.44
CA ALA A 159 -6.25 28.42 13.39
C ALA A 159 -5.43 28.16 12.12
N GLN A 160 -5.85 28.69 10.98
CA GLN A 160 -5.24 28.41 9.67
C GLN A 160 -3.74 28.76 9.57
N GLN A 161 -3.28 29.71 10.40
CA GLN A 161 -1.89 30.19 10.41
C GLN A 161 -1.08 29.67 11.61
N ASP A 162 -1.72 28.97 12.54
CA ASP A 162 -1.05 28.53 13.76
C ASP A 162 -0.10 27.35 13.48
N PRO A 163 1.02 27.26 14.20
CA PRO A 163 1.89 26.11 14.12
C PRO A 163 1.19 24.86 14.67
N GLN A 164 1.43 23.72 14.03
CA GLN A 164 0.93 22.44 14.48
C GLN A 164 1.92 21.77 15.43
N PHE A 165 1.39 21.14 16.48
CA PHE A 165 2.14 20.29 17.38
C PHE A 165 1.57 18.87 17.37
N LEU A 166 2.46 17.89 17.34
CA LEU A 166 2.12 16.48 17.37
C LEU A 166 2.60 15.84 18.66
N VAL A 167 1.83 14.87 19.13
CA VAL A 167 2.16 14.00 20.25
C VAL A 167 2.51 12.62 19.73
N TYR A 168 3.61 12.09 20.23
CA TYR A 168 3.99 10.70 20.02
C TYR A 168 4.24 10.03 21.38
N GLU A 169 3.67 8.85 21.56
CA GLU A 169 3.76 8.04 22.77
C GLU A 169 4.52 6.76 22.44
N PHE A 170 5.53 6.45 23.24
CA PHE A 170 6.38 5.29 23.07
C PHE A 170 7.00 4.88 24.41
N SER A 171 7.72 3.77 24.46
CA SER A 171 8.50 3.38 25.65
C SER A 171 9.94 3.89 25.56
N ALA A 172 10.46 4.48 26.65
CA ALA A 172 11.86 4.90 26.77
C ALA A 172 12.82 3.71 26.54
N TYR A 173 12.46 2.57 27.14
CA TYR A 173 13.09 1.28 26.90
C TYR A 173 12.56 0.66 25.60
N TRP A 174 13.42 -0.01 24.84
CA TRP A 174 12.97 -0.89 23.78
C TRP A 174 12.62 -2.22 24.44
N PRO A 175 11.35 -2.66 24.39
CA PRO A 175 10.92 -3.84 25.12
C PRO A 175 11.46 -5.10 24.42
N SER A 176 12.72 -5.47 24.66
CA SER A 176 13.30 -6.69 24.10
C SER A 176 12.78 -7.94 24.79
N SER A 177 12.68 -9.05 24.06
CA SER A 177 12.38 -10.38 24.65
C SER A 177 13.51 -10.98 25.49
N TYR A 178 14.68 -10.33 25.49
CA TYR A 178 15.91 -10.77 26.14
C TYR A 178 16.46 -9.69 27.05
N ALA A 179 17.24 -10.08 28.06
CA ALA A 179 17.93 -9.15 28.94
C ALA A 179 18.98 -8.33 28.16
N THR A 180 19.07 -7.03 28.47
CA THR A 180 19.88 -6.07 27.73
C THR A 180 20.91 -5.40 28.64
N ARG A 181 22.19 -5.45 28.28
CA ARG A 181 23.27 -4.86 29.09
C ARG A 181 23.35 -3.34 28.94
N HIS A 182 23.29 -2.83 27.71
CA HIS A 182 23.30 -1.40 27.42
C HIS A 182 22.18 -1.05 26.45
N GLN A 183 21.42 0.00 26.75
CA GLN A 183 20.35 0.47 25.89
C GLN A 183 20.30 2.00 25.84
N GLU A 184 20.12 2.54 24.65
CA GLU A 184 19.97 3.98 24.40
C GLU A 184 18.87 4.21 23.36
N THR A 185 18.05 5.24 23.58
CA THR A 185 16.98 5.63 22.65
C THR A 185 17.17 7.10 22.25
N GLU A 186 17.46 7.33 20.97
CA GLU A 186 17.59 8.67 20.36
C GLU A 186 16.32 8.99 19.55
N ILE A 187 15.76 10.18 19.74
CA ILE A 187 14.65 10.71 18.96
C ILE A 187 15.15 11.89 18.14
N LYS A 188 14.82 11.89 16.84
CA LYS A 188 15.09 12.97 15.90
C LYS A 188 13.80 13.68 15.52
N PHE A 189 13.74 14.98 15.78
CA PHE A 189 12.61 15.86 15.45
C PHE A 189 12.87 16.66 14.17
N PRO A 190 11.82 17.15 13.48
CA PRO A 190 11.96 18.05 12.34
C PRO A 190 12.63 19.39 12.69
N GLY A 191 12.55 19.82 13.96
CA GLY A 191 13.17 21.05 14.44
C GLY A 191 13.42 21.03 15.95
N ALA A 192 13.99 22.11 16.49
CA ALA A 192 14.35 22.21 17.91
C ALA A 192 13.15 22.51 18.84
N SER A 193 11.99 22.86 18.28
CA SER A 193 10.78 23.21 19.03
C SER A 193 10.09 21.94 19.56
N VAL A 194 10.40 21.61 20.83
CA VAL A 194 9.84 20.48 21.57
C VAL A 194 9.39 21.03 22.93
N PRO A 195 8.14 21.51 23.04
CA PRO A 195 7.66 22.16 24.27
C PRO A 195 7.51 21.22 25.47
N GLU A 196 7.22 19.94 25.23
CA GLU A 196 6.91 18.98 26.30
C GLU A 196 7.57 17.63 25.99
N TYR A 197 8.28 17.07 26.96
CA TYR A 197 8.80 15.71 26.89
C TYR A 197 8.87 15.13 28.31
N THR A 198 8.64 13.83 28.44
CA THR A 198 8.77 13.14 29.73
C THR A 198 10.25 13.07 30.13
N GLY A 199 10.61 13.62 31.30
CA GLY A 199 11.91 13.44 31.95
C GLY A 199 11.85 12.42 33.09
N GLY A 200 12.96 12.21 33.82
CA GLY A 200 12.94 11.40 35.05
C GLY A 200 12.77 9.89 34.85
N ILE A 201 13.23 9.34 33.73
CA ILE A 201 13.15 7.91 33.42
C ILE A 201 13.96 7.11 34.45
N GLY A 202 13.37 6.05 35.02
CA GLY A 202 14.00 5.24 36.08
C GLY A 202 14.41 6.02 37.34
N GLY A 203 13.74 7.14 37.65
CA GLY A 203 14.04 7.96 38.85
C GLY A 203 15.30 8.81 38.74
N LYS A 204 15.87 8.96 37.53
CA LYS A 204 17.04 9.80 37.26
C LYS A 204 16.63 10.99 36.42
N GLU A 205 16.78 12.20 36.94
CA GLU A 205 16.43 13.43 36.22
C GLU A 205 17.29 13.63 34.97
N GLU A 206 18.56 13.25 35.00
CA GLU A 206 19.52 13.35 33.88
C GLU A 206 19.31 12.32 32.76
N SER A 207 18.29 11.47 32.86
CA SER A 207 18.03 10.39 31.89
C SER A 207 17.53 10.87 30.53
N ALA A 208 17.14 12.15 30.41
CA ALA A 208 16.66 12.75 29.18
C ALA A 208 17.53 13.97 28.81
N GLN A 209 18.25 13.89 27.70
CA GLN A 209 19.15 14.94 27.23
C GLN A 209 18.69 15.46 25.88
N LYS A 210 18.24 16.71 25.83
CA LYS A 210 17.85 17.37 24.59
C LYS A 210 18.99 18.24 24.07
N VAL A 211 19.44 17.96 22.85
CA VAL A 211 20.46 18.75 22.13
C VAL A 211 19.94 19.10 20.75
N GLY A 212 19.58 20.37 20.54
CA GLY A 212 19.02 20.84 19.27
C GLY A 212 17.70 20.13 18.91
N SER A 213 17.69 19.45 17.76
CA SER A 213 16.56 18.64 17.25
C SER A 213 16.60 17.17 17.70
N LYS A 214 17.51 16.82 18.63
CA LYS A 214 17.65 15.46 19.14
C LYS A 214 17.31 15.39 20.62
N LEU A 215 16.67 14.30 21.03
CA LEU A 215 16.40 13.96 22.43
C LEU A 215 16.88 12.53 22.68
N THR A 216 17.77 12.36 23.63
CA THR A 216 18.35 11.06 23.98
C THR A 216 17.85 10.62 25.34
N TYR A 217 17.41 9.37 25.43
CA TYR A 217 17.09 8.68 26.66
C TYR A 217 18.13 7.60 26.97
N GLY A 218 18.68 7.63 28.18
CA GLY A 218 19.75 6.75 28.62
C GLY A 218 21.12 7.44 28.59
N PRO A 219 22.22 6.67 28.66
CA PRO A 219 22.30 5.21 28.53
C PRO A 219 21.76 4.46 29.77
N PHE A 220 20.95 3.43 29.53
CA PHE A 220 20.47 2.50 30.54
C PHE A 220 21.40 1.29 30.64
N LYS A 221 21.64 0.80 31.87
CA LYS A 221 22.49 -0.37 32.16
C LYS A 221 21.64 -1.49 32.75
N ASP A 222 21.93 -2.71 32.33
CA ASP A 222 21.36 -3.97 32.85
C ASP A 222 19.83 -3.95 32.98
N VAL A 223 19.17 -3.79 31.82
CA VAL A 223 17.70 -3.74 31.68
C VAL A 223 17.15 -5.16 31.54
N ALA A 224 16.14 -5.48 32.37
CA ALA A 224 15.45 -6.78 32.29
C ALA A 224 14.62 -6.92 31.00
N ALA A 225 14.39 -8.16 30.57
CA ALA A 225 13.56 -8.46 29.40
C ALA A 225 12.13 -7.90 29.60
N GLY A 226 11.55 -7.31 28.56
CA GLY A 226 10.19 -6.77 28.58
C GLY A 226 10.01 -5.47 29.38
N THR A 227 11.08 -4.85 29.89
CA THR A 227 10.97 -3.58 30.62
C THR A 227 10.37 -2.49 29.74
N THR A 228 9.35 -1.80 30.23
CA THR A 228 8.69 -0.68 29.55
C THR A 228 8.55 0.52 30.48
N GLN A 229 8.68 1.72 29.93
CA GLN A 229 8.37 2.96 30.65
C GLN A 229 7.80 3.95 29.65
N ALA A 230 6.53 4.31 29.83
CA ALA A 230 5.81 5.20 28.91
C ALA A 230 6.44 6.60 28.89
N VAL A 231 6.65 7.10 27.68
CA VAL A 231 7.20 8.42 27.37
C VAL A 231 6.28 9.09 26.38
N ARG A 232 6.04 10.38 26.61
CA ARG A 232 5.27 11.24 25.74
C ARG A 232 6.12 12.43 25.34
N VAL A 233 6.12 12.74 24.05
CA VAL A 233 6.79 13.92 23.49
C VAL A 233 5.78 14.74 22.70
N ARG A 234 5.80 16.07 22.89
CA ARG A 234 5.07 17.05 22.08
C ARG A 234 6.08 17.90 21.33
N TYR A 235 5.99 17.91 20.01
CA TYR A 235 6.93 18.61 19.15
C TYR A 235 6.22 19.36 18.02
N GLN A 236 6.84 20.43 17.54
CA GLN A 236 6.30 21.19 16.41
C GLN A 236 6.51 20.42 15.11
N HIS A 237 5.45 20.31 14.32
CA HIS A 237 5.47 19.68 12.99
C HIS A 237 4.41 20.38 12.11
N THR A 238 4.78 21.51 11.52
CA THR A 238 3.91 22.31 10.65
C THR A 238 3.97 21.82 9.19
N GLN A 239 3.86 20.51 9.02
CA GLN A 239 3.75 19.84 7.72
C GLN A 239 2.45 19.02 7.68
N PRO A 240 1.88 18.76 6.49
CA PRO A 240 0.73 17.88 6.35
C PRO A 240 1.00 16.46 6.86
N LEU A 241 -0.05 15.81 7.37
CA LEU A 241 -0.02 14.39 7.73
C LEU A 241 -0.77 13.60 6.67
N ILE A 242 -0.09 13.35 5.55
CA ILE A 242 -0.69 12.69 4.38
C ILE A 242 -0.91 11.21 4.68
N HIS A 243 -2.18 10.82 4.69
CA HIS A 243 -2.60 9.45 4.91
C HIS A 243 -3.55 8.98 3.81
N VAL A 244 -3.15 7.95 3.08
CA VAL A 244 -3.98 7.31 2.07
C VAL A 244 -4.75 6.18 2.74
N SER A 245 -6.06 6.37 2.94
CA SER A 245 -6.91 5.35 3.56
C SER A 245 -7.08 4.13 2.64
N ARG A 246 -7.23 4.39 1.34
CA ARG A 246 -7.38 3.35 0.31
C ARG A 246 -6.70 3.77 -0.98
N LEU A 247 -5.83 2.90 -1.47
CA LEU A 247 -5.24 2.95 -2.81
C LEU A 247 -5.68 1.72 -3.59
N GLU A 248 -6.34 1.94 -4.71
CA GLU A 248 -6.62 0.88 -5.69
C GLU A 248 -5.77 1.16 -6.92
N ARG A 249 -4.86 0.26 -7.25
CA ARG A 249 -3.95 0.35 -8.39
C ARG A 249 -4.29 -0.74 -9.39
N ASP A 250 -4.74 -0.35 -10.57
CA ASP A 250 -4.98 -1.23 -11.70
C ASP A 250 -3.82 -1.11 -12.69
N ILE A 251 -3.31 -2.25 -13.13
CA ILE A 251 -2.25 -2.37 -14.13
C ILE A 251 -2.79 -3.23 -15.26
N GLU A 252 -3.19 -2.61 -16.36
CA GLU A 252 -3.75 -3.31 -17.51
C GLU A 252 -2.71 -3.54 -18.60
N VAL A 253 -2.49 -4.80 -18.95
CA VAL A 253 -1.51 -5.21 -19.96
C VAL A 253 -2.21 -5.51 -21.29
N SER A 254 -1.79 -4.85 -22.37
CA SER A 254 -2.31 -5.06 -23.73
C SER A 254 -1.21 -5.47 -24.71
N HIS A 255 -1.20 -6.76 -25.10
CA HIS A 255 -0.27 -7.27 -26.13
C HIS A 255 -0.60 -6.74 -27.51
N TRP A 256 -1.89 -6.58 -27.84
CA TRP A 256 -2.34 -6.04 -29.13
C TRP A 256 -1.92 -4.59 -29.34
N GLY A 257 -2.05 -3.77 -28.29
CA GLY A 257 -1.68 -2.34 -28.34
C GLY A 257 -0.22 -2.07 -28.04
N GLY A 258 0.56 -3.08 -27.60
CA GLY A 258 1.93 -2.87 -27.10
C GLY A 258 2.01 -1.87 -25.94
N ASN A 259 0.93 -1.73 -25.17
CA ASN A 259 0.75 -0.72 -24.12
C ASN A 259 0.53 -1.38 -22.76
N ILE A 260 0.99 -0.71 -21.72
CA ILE A 260 0.60 -0.97 -20.33
C ILE A 260 -0.03 0.29 -19.77
N ALA A 261 -1.26 0.17 -19.30
CA ALA A 261 -2.00 1.27 -18.70
C ALA A 261 -1.97 1.12 -17.18
N PHE A 262 -1.60 2.20 -16.50
CA PHE A 262 -1.62 2.30 -15.05
C PHE A 262 -2.74 3.22 -14.62
N GLU A 263 -3.47 2.81 -13.60
CA GLU A 263 -4.49 3.64 -13.01
C GLU A 263 -4.48 3.49 -11.50
N GLU A 264 -4.46 4.62 -10.81
CA GLU A 264 -4.42 4.66 -9.35
C GLU A 264 -5.57 5.54 -8.84
N ARG A 265 -6.40 4.96 -7.98
CA ARG A 265 -7.49 5.64 -7.26
C ARG A 265 -7.07 5.84 -5.82
N TYR A 266 -6.96 7.10 -5.42
CA TYR A 266 -6.54 7.50 -4.10
C TYR A 266 -7.74 8.01 -3.30
N THR A 267 -7.82 7.60 -2.03
CA THR A 267 -8.58 8.32 -1.02
C THR A 267 -7.60 8.89 0.01
N ILE A 268 -7.24 10.16 -0.15
CA ILE A 268 -6.31 10.83 0.78
C ILE A 268 -7.10 11.51 1.88
N VAL A 269 -6.58 11.43 3.10
CA VAL A 269 -7.04 12.14 4.29
C VAL A 269 -5.83 12.86 4.87
N ASN A 270 -5.98 14.14 5.21
CA ASN A 270 -4.96 14.84 5.97
C ASN A 270 -5.23 14.66 7.48
N LYS A 271 -4.36 13.92 8.18
CA LYS A 271 -4.49 13.63 9.63
C LYS A 271 -3.95 14.76 10.53
N ALA A 272 -3.62 15.92 9.95
CA ALA A 272 -3.20 17.13 10.65
C ALA A 272 -4.29 17.65 11.61
N SER A 273 -3.94 18.64 12.44
CA SER A 273 -4.93 19.36 13.28
C SER A 273 -6.03 19.95 12.38
N ASN A 274 -7.28 19.82 12.83
CA ASN A 274 -8.43 20.45 12.17
C ASN A 274 -8.34 21.97 12.27
N LEU A 275 -9.11 22.68 11.44
CA LEU A 275 -9.26 24.13 11.58
C LEU A 275 -10.18 24.44 12.77
N SER A 276 -9.76 25.35 13.66
CA SER A 276 -10.57 25.82 14.79
C SER A 276 -11.70 26.74 14.36
N SER A 277 -11.49 27.50 13.27
CA SER A 277 -12.46 28.36 12.60
C SER A 277 -12.72 27.86 11.18
N GLN A 278 -13.72 28.44 10.52
CA GLN A 278 -13.98 28.14 9.11
C GLN A 278 -12.80 28.60 8.23
N PHE A 279 -12.60 27.89 7.12
CA PHE A 279 -11.57 28.23 6.15
C PHE A 279 -11.75 29.65 5.62
N ASN A 280 -10.68 30.45 5.69
CA ASN A 280 -10.67 31.82 5.16
C ASN A 280 -9.83 31.89 3.89
N ARG A 281 -10.50 32.07 2.75
CA ARG A 281 -9.86 32.15 1.43
C ARG A 281 -8.96 33.40 1.28
N VAL A 282 -9.33 34.52 1.90
CA VAL A 282 -8.56 35.77 1.84
C VAL A 282 -7.24 35.59 2.59
N GLU A 283 -7.31 35.04 3.80
CA GLU A 283 -6.11 34.68 4.57
C GLU A 283 -5.24 33.66 3.82
N TRP A 284 -5.85 32.66 3.19
CA TRP A 284 -5.12 31.69 2.39
C TRP A 284 -4.36 32.35 1.23
N ALA A 285 -5.02 33.26 0.50
CA ALA A 285 -4.39 33.99 -0.58
C ALA A 285 -3.22 34.85 -0.08
N HIS A 286 -3.40 35.59 1.02
CA HIS A 286 -2.32 36.36 1.66
C HIS A 286 -1.15 35.47 2.11
N GLN A 287 -1.44 34.31 2.67
CA GLN A 287 -0.44 33.34 3.11
C GLN A 287 0.38 32.81 1.92
N GLN A 288 -0.27 32.49 0.80
CA GLN A 288 0.41 31.96 -0.38
C GLN A 288 1.48 32.91 -0.94
N TYR A 289 1.32 34.23 -0.82
CA TYR A 289 2.35 35.19 -1.22
C TYR A 289 3.65 35.08 -0.41
N ARG A 290 3.58 34.67 0.86
CA ARG A 290 4.74 34.56 1.76
C ARG A 290 5.36 33.16 1.80
N THR A 291 4.76 32.18 1.12
CA THR A 291 5.16 30.76 1.11
C THR A 291 5.54 30.18 2.49
N PRO A 292 4.73 30.36 3.55
CA PRO A 292 5.04 29.76 4.84
C PRO A 292 4.74 28.25 4.84
N GLU A 293 5.33 27.57 5.82
CA GLU A 293 4.94 26.23 6.22
C GLU A 293 3.44 26.17 6.50
N THR A 294 2.81 25.07 6.15
CA THR A 294 1.37 24.87 6.30
C THR A 294 1.10 23.42 6.61
N THR A 295 0.01 23.15 7.32
CA THR A 295 -0.51 21.80 7.50
C THR A 295 -1.32 21.32 6.29
N ALA A 296 -1.65 22.20 5.34
CA ALA A 296 -2.48 21.85 4.20
C ALA A 296 -1.70 21.24 3.04
N ILE A 297 -2.28 20.20 2.42
CA ILE A 297 -1.74 19.62 1.19
C ILE A 297 -2.05 20.59 0.03
N LYS A 298 -1.01 21.25 -0.47
CA LYS A 298 -1.09 22.23 -1.58
C LYS A 298 -0.94 21.58 -2.95
N ALA A 299 -0.04 20.62 -3.05
CA ALA A 299 0.28 19.91 -4.27
C ALA A 299 0.80 18.51 -3.92
N LEU A 300 0.70 17.58 -4.86
CA LEU A 300 1.25 16.24 -4.79
C LEU A 300 2.23 16.06 -5.95
N HIS A 301 3.46 15.68 -5.63
CA HIS A 301 4.49 15.37 -6.63
C HIS A 301 4.56 13.86 -6.83
N ILE A 302 4.29 13.40 -8.04
CA ILE A 302 4.31 11.99 -8.41
C ILE A 302 5.41 11.80 -9.45
N PRO A 303 6.61 11.35 -9.03
CA PRO A 303 7.57 10.84 -9.99
C PRO A 303 6.93 9.65 -10.70
N LEU A 304 7.00 9.62 -12.01
CA LEU A 304 6.58 8.48 -12.83
C LEU A 304 7.84 7.86 -13.45
N ARG A 305 7.75 6.60 -13.88
CA ARG A 305 8.84 5.99 -14.67
C ARG A 305 9.05 6.75 -15.99
N VAL A 306 10.30 6.85 -16.41
CA VAL A 306 10.65 7.43 -17.72
C VAL A 306 9.98 6.62 -18.82
N GLY A 307 9.40 7.32 -19.80
CA GLY A 307 8.59 6.70 -20.85
C GLY A 307 7.10 6.60 -20.53
N SER A 308 6.66 7.17 -19.40
CA SER A 308 5.23 7.38 -19.13
C SER A 308 4.65 8.43 -20.09
N LEU A 309 3.43 8.16 -20.56
CA LEU A 309 2.70 8.91 -21.57
C LEU A 309 1.29 9.23 -21.06
N THR A 310 0.66 10.23 -21.68
CA THR A 310 -0.79 10.49 -21.54
C THR A 310 -1.35 10.49 -20.11
N PRO A 311 -0.71 11.16 -19.12
CA PRO A 311 -1.26 11.18 -17.78
C PRO A 311 -2.57 11.99 -17.75
N TYR A 312 -3.56 11.49 -17.02
CA TYR A 312 -4.79 12.21 -16.71
C TYR A 312 -4.99 12.32 -15.20
N TYR A 313 -5.77 13.33 -14.80
CA TYR A 313 -6.07 13.62 -13.41
C TYR A 313 -7.55 14.00 -13.27
N THR A 314 -8.31 13.16 -12.58
CA THR A 314 -9.75 13.31 -12.44
C THR A 314 -10.18 13.14 -10.98
N ASP A 315 -11.28 13.78 -10.63
CA ASP A 315 -12.01 13.58 -9.38
C ASP A 315 -13.29 12.79 -9.66
N VAL A 316 -14.06 12.47 -8.62
CA VAL A 316 -15.39 11.85 -8.69
C VAL A 316 -16.33 12.65 -9.60
N ILE A 317 -16.19 13.98 -9.64
CA ILE A 317 -17.02 14.89 -10.44
C ILE A 317 -16.45 15.20 -11.83
N GLY A 318 -15.28 14.65 -12.18
CA GLY A 318 -14.66 14.83 -13.49
C GLY A 318 -13.30 15.51 -13.47
N ASN A 319 -12.87 15.96 -14.65
CA ASN A 319 -11.49 16.37 -14.91
C ASN A 319 -11.02 17.56 -14.05
N ILE A 320 -9.74 17.52 -13.67
CA ILE A 320 -9.07 18.62 -12.99
C ILE A 320 -7.92 19.10 -13.88
N SER A 321 -8.00 20.36 -14.31
CA SER A 321 -6.99 20.96 -15.19
C SER A 321 -5.72 21.42 -14.46
N THR A 322 -5.74 21.48 -13.13
CA THR A 322 -4.61 21.94 -12.31
C THR A 322 -3.57 20.83 -12.08
N SER A 323 -3.09 20.24 -13.16
CA SER A 323 -1.98 19.28 -13.19
C SER A 323 -0.89 19.73 -14.15
N ARG A 324 0.36 19.38 -13.87
CA ARG A 324 1.50 19.66 -14.73
C ARG A 324 2.37 18.43 -14.87
N PHE A 325 2.40 17.87 -16.06
CA PHE A 325 3.31 16.78 -16.40
C PHE A 325 4.57 17.32 -17.07
N ARG A 326 5.73 16.87 -16.61
CA ARG A 326 7.03 17.11 -17.26
C ARG A 326 7.70 15.76 -17.50
N SER A 327 8.13 15.51 -18.73
CA SER A 327 8.80 14.27 -19.11
C SER A 327 10.05 14.59 -19.92
N ASN A 328 11.16 14.03 -19.49
CA ASN A 328 12.48 14.15 -20.07
C ASN A 328 13.11 12.75 -20.19
N LYS A 329 14.24 12.63 -20.88
CA LYS A 329 14.98 11.34 -20.99
C LYS A 329 15.45 10.76 -19.64
N ARG A 330 15.46 11.56 -18.57
CA ARG A 330 15.96 11.18 -17.24
C ARG A 330 14.89 11.11 -16.16
N GLU A 331 13.79 11.84 -16.33
CA GLU A 331 12.76 11.98 -15.31
C GLU A 331 11.39 12.16 -15.96
N ALA A 332 10.37 11.59 -15.34
CA ALA A 332 8.98 11.94 -15.60
C ALA A 332 8.36 12.33 -14.26
N ASN A 333 7.74 13.50 -14.18
CA ASN A 333 7.17 14.02 -12.94
C ASN A 333 5.80 14.65 -13.21
N LEU A 334 4.81 14.19 -12.47
CA LEU A 334 3.43 14.67 -12.51
C LEU A 334 3.17 15.45 -11.22
N GLU A 335 3.01 16.77 -11.36
CA GLU A 335 2.60 17.65 -10.27
C GLU A 335 1.07 17.80 -10.31
N LEU A 336 0.39 17.48 -9.22
CA LEU A 336 -1.05 17.60 -9.08
C LEU A 336 -1.39 18.66 -8.05
N LYS A 337 -2.30 19.56 -8.39
CA LYS A 337 -2.88 20.50 -7.43
C LYS A 337 -4.35 20.14 -7.23
N PRO A 338 -4.75 19.74 -6.00
CA PRO A 338 -6.15 19.51 -5.67
C PRO A 338 -7.03 20.74 -5.92
N ARG A 339 -8.35 20.53 -6.10
CA ARG A 339 -9.33 21.62 -6.30
C ARG A 339 -9.35 22.62 -5.14
N TYR A 340 -9.08 22.15 -3.93
CA TYR A 340 -9.01 22.93 -2.70
C TYR A 340 -7.80 22.48 -1.86
N PRO A 341 -7.21 23.36 -1.04
CA PRO A 341 -6.16 22.96 -0.12
C PRO A 341 -6.72 21.97 0.91
N ILE A 342 -6.11 20.81 1.08
CA ILE A 342 -6.63 19.76 1.97
C ILE A 342 -6.09 20.00 3.37
N PHE A 343 -6.87 20.67 4.23
CA PHE A 343 -6.56 20.90 5.64
C PHE A 343 -6.83 19.66 6.50
N GLY A 344 -6.43 19.69 7.78
CA GLY A 344 -6.65 18.58 8.72
C GLY A 344 -8.12 18.17 8.78
N GLY A 345 -8.33 16.85 8.75
CA GLY A 345 -9.64 16.21 8.74
C GLY A 345 -10.30 16.14 7.36
N TRP A 346 -9.80 16.84 6.34
CA TRP A 346 -10.41 16.84 5.02
C TRP A 346 -9.97 15.61 4.22
N ASN A 347 -10.92 15.04 3.49
CA ASN A 347 -10.69 13.95 2.54
C ASN A 347 -10.67 14.48 1.11
N TYR A 348 -9.95 13.77 0.25
CA TYR A 348 -9.86 14.08 -1.16
C TYR A 348 -9.69 12.78 -1.97
N PRO A 349 -10.80 12.21 -2.46
CA PRO A 349 -10.73 11.12 -3.42
C PRO A 349 -10.30 11.68 -4.79
N PHE A 350 -9.39 11.00 -5.49
CA PHE A 350 -9.07 11.33 -6.88
C PHE A 350 -8.49 10.12 -7.61
N ARG A 351 -8.43 10.22 -8.94
CA ARG A 351 -7.90 9.20 -9.83
C ARG A 351 -6.85 9.81 -10.72
N ILE A 352 -5.78 9.06 -10.91
CA ILE A 352 -4.76 9.33 -11.90
C ILE A 352 -4.59 8.09 -12.75
N GLY A 353 -4.18 8.28 -14.00
CA GLY A 353 -3.70 7.18 -14.81
C GLY A 353 -2.77 7.69 -15.87
N TRP A 354 -1.96 6.78 -16.41
CA TRP A 354 -0.97 7.06 -17.44
C TRP A 354 -0.66 5.77 -18.21
N ASP A 355 -0.19 5.93 -19.42
CA ASP A 355 0.24 4.82 -20.28
C ASP A 355 1.75 4.69 -20.29
N ALA A 356 2.26 3.53 -20.68
CA ALA A 356 3.66 3.35 -21.00
C ALA A 356 3.85 2.23 -22.02
N ASN A 357 4.98 2.26 -22.73
CA ASN A 357 5.31 1.20 -23.68
C ASN A 357 5.52 -0.13 -22.92
N LEU A 358 4.80 -1.18 -23.33
CA LEU A 358 4.85 -2.49 -22.71
C LEU A 358 6.25 -3.13 -22.77
N ALA A 359 7.02 -2.85 -23.83
CA ALA A 359 8.37 -3.40 -24.01
C ALA A 359 9.37 -2.98 -22.91
N THR A 360 9.07 -1.91 -22.17
CA THR A 360 9.87 -1.46 -21.02
C THR A 360 9.68 -2.36 -19.80
N PHE A 361 8.50 -3.00 -19.67
CA PHE A 361 8.10 -3.78 -18.50
C PHE A 361 8.04 -5.28 -18.77
N LEU A 362 7.85 -5.67 -20.02
CA LEU A 362 7.61 -7.06 -20.43
C LEU A 362 8.82 -7.66 -21.13
N ARG A 363 9.19 -8.89 -20.75
CA ARG A 363 10.21 -9.70 -21.42
C ARG A 363 9.64 -11.05 -21.82
N THR A 364 10.08 -11.56 -22.97
CA THR A 364 9.73 -12.90 -23.47
C THR A 364 10.82 -13.90 -23.08
N VAL A 365 10.39 -15.12 -22.76
CA VAL A 365 11.31 -16.24 -22.52
C VAL A 365 11.52 -16.96 -23.85
N LYS A 366 12.74 -16.98 -24.39
CA LYS A 366 13.02 -17.41 -25.78
C LYS A 366 12.64 -18.87 -26.10
N SER A 367 12.41 -19.71 -25.09
CA SER A 367 12.09 -21.13 -25.24
C SER A 367 10.62 -21.48 -25.07
N SER A 368 9.76 -20.53 -24.68
CA SER A 368 8.36 -20.79 -24.32
C SER A 368 7.45 -19.61 -24.66
N ASP A 369 6.14 -19.86 -24.79
CA ASP A 369 5.10 -18.82 -24.88
C ASP A 369 4.85 -18.13 -23.51
N SER A 370 5.93 -17.91 -22.75
CA SER A 370 5.92 -17.33 -21.41
C SER A 370 6.44 -15.92 -21.42
N TYR A 371 5.77 -15.08 -20.63
CA TYR A 371 6.06 -13.68 -20.48
C TYR A 371 6.35 -13.35 -19.03
N VAL A 372 7.34 -12.49 -18.81
CA VAL A 372 7.73 -11.98 -17.50
C VAL A 372 7.48 -10.48 -17.49
N LEU A 373 6.51 -10.06 -16.67
CA LEU A 373 6.16 -8.67 -16.44
C LEU A 373 6.82 -8.19 -15.14
N ASN A 374 7.61 -7.13 -15.21
CA ASN A 374 8.18 -6.48 -14.04
C ASN A 374 7.60 -5.07 -13.91
N VAL A 375 6.82 -4.81 -12.86
CA VAL A 375 6.17 -3.53 -12.59
C VAL A 375 6.41 -3.09 -11.15
N PRO A 376 6.48 -1.77 -10.85
CA PRO A 376 6.58 -1.30 -9.48
C PRO A 376 5.30 -1.62 -8.71
N PHE A 377 5.43 -2.12 -7.48
CA PHE A 377 4.26 -2.39 -6.63
C PHE A 377 3.55 -1.09 -6.25
N LEU A 378 4.33 -0.05 -5.94
CA LEU A 378 3.85 1.27 -5.54
C LEU A 378 4.68 2.34 -6.25
N GLU A 379 4.04 3.34 -6.85
CA GLU A 379 4.72 4.53 -7.39
C GLU A 379 4.32 5.73 -6.54
N GLY A 380 3.07 6.16 -6.68
CA GLY A 380 2.42 7.17 -5.86
C GLY A 380 3.19 8.47 -5.62
N PRO A 381 2.60 9.37 -4.80
CA PRO A 381 3.23 10.63 -4.49
C PRO A 381 4.52 10.45 -3.65
N LYS A 382 5.52 11.29 -3.92
CA LYS A 382 6.77 11.38 -3.17
C LYS A 382 6.88 12.78 -2.56
N GLN A 383 6.64 12.86 -1.26
CA GLN A 383 6.69 14.10 -0.49
C GLN A 383 7.79 14.02 0.55
N HIS A 384 8.42 15.16 0.86
CA HIS A 384 9.43 15.25 1.91
C HIS A 384 8.87 14.80 3.28
N GLU A 385 7.63 15.19 3.53
CA GLU A 385 6.83 14.90 4.71
C GLU A 385 6.56 13.40 4.89
N GLY A 386 6.70 12.59 3.83
CA GLY A 386 6.34 11.18 3.82
C GLY A 386 4.84 10.92 3.72
N ILE A 387 4.52 9.71 3.25
CA ILE A 387 3.13 9.28 2.99
C ILE A 387 2.93 7.88 3.55
N SER A 388 1.78 7.68 4.20
CA SER A 388 1.36 6.39 4.73
C SER A 388 0.14 5.85 3.97
N TYR A 389 0.10 4.54 3.77
CA TYR A 389 -0.97 3.84 3.06
C TYR A 389 -1.57 2.79 4.01
N GLU A 390 -2.85 2.93 4.35
CA GLU A 390 -3.54 1.98 5.22
C GLU A 390 -3.90 0.69 4.47
N PHE A 391 -4.60 0.82 3.34
CA PHE A 391 -5.00 -0.30 2.50
C PHE A 391 -4.57 -0.07 1.05
N VAL A 392 -3.86 -1.04 0.48
CA VAL A 392 -3.43 -1.04 -0.93
C VAL A 392 -3.94 -2.30 -1.60
N GLU A 393 -4.71 -2.12 -2.66
CA GLU A 393 -5.21 -3.18 -3.53
C GLU A 393 -4.60 -3.00 -4.92
N LEU A 394 -3.72 -3.92 -5.30
CA LEU A 394 -3.05 -3.93 -6.60
C LEU A 394 -3.67 -5.02 -7.46
N ARG A 395 -4.18 -4.65 -8.63
CA ARG A 395 -4.78 -5.56 -9.61
C ARG A 395 -3.99 -5.54 -10.91
N VAL A 396 -3.33 -6.65 -11.24
CA VAL A 396 -2.67 -6.85 -12.54
C VAL A 396 -3.64 -7.55 -13.47
N ILE A 397 -4.14 -6.84 -14.48
CA ILE A 397 -5.10 -7.32 -15.48
C ILE A 397 -4.30 -7.77 -16.71
N LEU A 398 -4.17 -9.08 -16.88
CA LEU A 398 -3.44 -9.71 -17.97
C LEU A 398 -4.33 -9.86 -19.23
N PRO A 399 -3.77 -10.13 -20.41
CA PRO A 399 -4.56 -10.39 -21.61
C PRO A 399 -5.55 -11.56 -21.45
N GLU A 400 -6.62 -11.54 -22.24
CA GLU A 400 -7.62 -12.61 -22.28
C GLU A 400 -6.99 -13.94 -22.69
N GLY A 401 -7.16 -14.98 -21.88
CA GLY A 401 -6.56 -16.30 -22.14
C GLY A 401 -5.13 -16.45 -21.61
N ALA A 402 -4.63 -15.52 -20.79
CA ALA A 402 -3.41 -15.72 -20.02
C ALA A 402 -3.61 -16.81 -18.95
N THR A 403 -2.68 -17.75 -18.86
CA THR A 403 -2.72 -18.92 -17.96
C THR A 403 -1.42 -19.05 -17.17
N ASN A 404 -1.38 -19.97 -16.19
CA ASN A 404 -0.22 -20.26 -15.34
C ASN A 404 0.40 -19.00 -14.67
N VAL A 405 -0.45 -18.17 -14.08
CA VAL A 405 -0.02 -16.90 -13.46
C VAL A 405 0.71 -17.17 -12.16
N LYS A 406 1.97 -16.75 -12.10
CA LYS A 406 2.83 -16.78 -10.91
C LYS A 406 3.29 -15.37 -10.58
N TYR A 407 3.53 -15.08 -9.31
CA TYR A 407 3.99 -13.77 -8.89
C TYR A 407 5.05 -13.85 -7.80
N GLU A 408 5.95 -12.88 -7.79
CA GLU A 408 6.98 -12.70 -6.77
C GLU A 408 7.09 -11.22 -6.42
N THR A 409 7.14 -10.91 -5.12
CA THR A 409 7.37 -9.55 -4.64
C THR A 409 8.01 -9.55 -3.26
N LEU A 410 8.72 -8.47 -2.97
CA LEU A 410 9.33 -8.21 -1.65
C LEU A 410 8.38 -7.44 -0.72
N VAL A 411 7.18 -7.08 -1.16
CA VAL A 411 6.17 -6.41 -0.34
C VAL A 411 5.39 -7.46 0.47
N PRO A 412 5.21 -7.30 1.79
CA PRO A 412 4.38 -8.21 2.56
C PRO A 412 2.91 -8.10 2.12
N ILE A 413 2.36 -9.20 1.60
CA ILE A 413 0.97 -9.31 1.12
C ILE A 413 0.11 -9.96 2.21
N VAL A 414 -1.11 -9.47 2.39
CA VAL A 414 -2.12 -10.04 3.29
C VAL A 414 -2.88 -11.16 2.60
N SER A 415 -3.30 -10.94 1.35
CA SER A 415 -4.00 -11.93 0.54
C SER A 415 -3.72 -11.75 -0.94
N ALA A 416 -3.72 -12.86 -1.68
CA ALA A 416 -3.65 -12.89 -3.13
C ALA A 416 -4.78 -13.73 -3.69
N SER A 417 -5.39 -13.27 -4.77
CA SER A 417 -6.46 -13.99 -5.46
C SER A 417 -6.39 -13.78 -6.97
N ILE A 418 -6.68 -14.83 -7.73
CA ILE A 418 -6.84 -14.76 -9.18
C ILE A 418 -8.33 -14.74 -9.48
N SER A 419 -8.76 -13.78 -10.29
CA SER A 419 -10.16 -13.55 -10.65
C SER A 419 -10.29 -13.24 -12.14
N THR A 420 -11.51 -13.23 -12.65
CA THR A 420 -11.81 -12.84 -14.02
C THR A 420 -12.29 -11.41 -14.06
N HIS A 421 -11.67 -10.58 -14.89
CA HIS A 421 -12.05 -9.19 -15.13
C HIS A 421 -12.56 -9.02 -16.56
N VAL A 422 -13.82 -8.63 -16.71
CA VAL A 422 -14.45 -8.45 -18.04
C VAL A 422 -14.36 -6.98 -18.44
N THR A 423 -13.74 -6.71 -19.59
CA THR A 423 -13.70 -5.39 -20.22
C THR A 423 -14.17 -5.47 -21.69
N PHE A 424 -13.99 -4.38 -22.43
CA PHE A 424 -14.40 -4.27 -23.82
C PHE A 424 -13.77 -5.35 -24.71
N MET A 425 -14.59 -5.93 -25.59
CA MET A 425 -14.20 -6.95 -26.56
C MET A 425 -13.57 -8.20 -25.93
N ASP A 426 -13.90 -8.51 -24.69
CA ASP A 426 -13.55 -9.80 -24.07
C ASP A 426 -14.68 -10.81 -24.28
N THR A 427 -14.34 -12.07 -24.56
CA THR A 427 -15.32 -13.17 -24.66
C THR A 427 -15.40 -14.01 -23.41
N ILE A 428 -14.25 -14.41 -22.87
CA ILE A 428 -14.12 -15.20 -21.63
C ILE A 428 -13.82 -14.27 -20.44
N GLY A 429 -13.26 -13.09 -20.71
CA GLY A 429 -12.72 -12.18 -19.70
C GLY A 429 -11.22 -12.34 -19.51
N ARG A 430 -10.60 -11.30 -18.95
CA ARG A 430 -9.17 -11.24 -18.66
C ARG A 430 -8.83 -11.87 -17.32
N THR A 431 -7.65 -12.47 -17.24
CA THR A 431 -7.11 -12.99 -15.98
C THR A 431 -6.58 -11.83 -15.15
N ALA A 432 -7.11 -11.64 -13.94
CA ALA A 432 -6.72 -10.56 -13.04
C ALA A 432 -6.14 -11.10 -11.74
N LEU A 433 -4.87 -10.78 -11.47
CA LEU A 433 -4.18 -11.06 -10.21
C LEU A 433 -4.42 -9.89 -9.25
N THR A 434 -5.12 -10.12 -8.15
CA THR A 434 -5.36 -9.13 -7.10
C THR A 434 -4.49 -9.43 -5.88
N LEU A 435 -3.68 -8.47 -5.47
CA LEU A 435 -2.81 -8.50 -4.29
C LEU A 435 -3.26 -7.43 -3.31
N GLN A 436 -3.48 -7.80 -2.06
CA GLN A 436 -3.85 -6.86 -1.00
C GLN A 436 -2.72 -6.71 0.00
N ALA A 437 -2.32 -5.48 0.28
CA ALA A 437 -1.34 -5.13 1.30
C ALA A 437 -1.94 -4.12 2.29
N ARG A 438 -1.42 -4.13 3.51
CA ARG A 438 -1.82 -3.19 4.57
C ARG A 438 -0.60 -2.52 5.18
N ASN A 439 -0.81 -1.30 5.67
CA ASN A 439 0.19 -0.51 6.38
C ASN A 439 1.52 -0.34 5.62
N LEU A 440 1.45 0.20 4.40
CA LEU A 440 2.65 0.51 3.62
C LEU A 440 3.11 1.96 3.84
N VAL A 441 4.39 2.20 3.61
CA VAL A 441 5.02 3.52 3.65
C VAL A 441 5.63 3.84 2.28
N ASP A 442 5.88 5.12 2.03
CA ASP A 442 6.57 5.62 0.83
C ASP A 442 7.93 4.93 0.53
N ALA A 443 8.62 4.38 1.53
CA ALA A 443 9.89 3.66 1.34
C ALA A 443 9.75 2.34 0.56
N VAL A 444 8.53 1.78 0.44
CA VAL A 444 8.24 0.54 -0.28
C VAL A 444 8.23 0.74 -1.81
N ARG A 445 8.24 1.99 -2.27
CA ARG A 445 8.16 2.38 -3.67
C ARG A 445 9.22 1.75 -4.58
N ASP A 446 10.42 1.47 -4.05
CA ASP A 446 11.51 0.88 -4.83
C ASP A 446 11.32 -0.64 -5.04
N ARG A 447 10.28 -1.24 -4.45
CA ARG A 447 10.00 -2.67 -4.59
C ARG A 447 9.15 -2.96 -5.83
N GLU A 448 9.61 -3.97 -6.55
CA GLU A 448 8.97 -4.44 -7.77
C GLU A 448 8.06 -5.66 -7.51
N LEU A 449 7.16 -5.89 -8.45
CA LEU A 449 6.29 -7.03 -8.57
C LEU A 449 6.62 -7.69 -9.91
N ILE A 450 7.04 -8.95 -9.84
CA ILE A 450 7.33 -9.78 -11.00
C ILE A 450 6.15 -10.73 -11.19
N VAL A 451 5.53 -10.71 -12.35
CA VAL A 451 4.43 -11.61 -12.73
C VAL A 451 4.84 -12.42 -13.95
N THR A 452 4.79 -13.74 -13.83
CA THR A 452 5.05 -14.67 -14.94
C THR A 452 3.74 -15.29 -15.38
N TYR A 453 3.50 -15.36 -16.68
CA TYR A 453 2.30 -15.98 -17.24
C TYR A 453 2.58 -16.55 -18.64
N GLU A 454 1.73 -17.49 -19.06
CA GLU A 454 1.73 -18.07 -20.40
C GLU A 454 0.61 -17.48 -21.25
N TYR A 455 0.93 -17.13 -22.49
CA TYR A 455 -0.02 -16.53 -23.41
C TYR A 455 0.19 -17.05 -24.85
N PRO A 456 -0.54 -18.11 -25.25
CA PRO A 456 -0.37 -18.72 -26.55
C PRO A 456 -0.95 -17.85 -27.67
N LEU A 457 -0.42 -18.00 -28.89
CA LEU A 457 -0.89 -17.27 -30.08
C LEU A 457 -2.39 -17.48 -30.35
N SER A 458 -2.93 -18.66 -30.03
CA SER A 458 -4.36 -18.95 -30.17
C SER A 458 -5.25 -18.05 -29.30
N ALA A 459 -4.79 -17.71 -28.09
CA ALA A 459 -5.48 -16.75 -27.23
C ALA A 459 -5.36 -15.33 -27.81
N ALA A 460 -4.19 -14.96 -28.34
CA ALA A 460 -3.99 -13.66 -28.98
C ALA A 460 -4.91 -13.43 -30.17
N LEU A 461 -5.06 -14.42 -31.05
CA LEU A 461 -5.89 -14.34 -32.25
C LEU A 461 -7.39 -14.44 -31.98
N ARG A 462 -7.81 -14.82 -30.77
CA ARG A 462 -9.23 -14.98 -30.42
C ARG A 462 -10.04 -13.72 -30.68
N LYS A 463 -9.56 -12.55 -30.24
CA LYS A 463 -10.28 -11.28 -30.37
C LYS A 463 -10.60 -10.92 -31.84
N PRO A 464 -9.62 -10.87 -32.76
CA PRO A 464 -9.93 -10.67 -34.18
C PRO A 464 -10.85 -11.73 -34.77
N VAL A 465 -10.64 -13.01 -34.44
CA VAL A 465 -11.46 -14.11 -34.98
C VAL A 465 -12.93 -13.95 -34.57
N VAL A 466 -13.19 -13.61 -33.30
CA VAL A 466 -14.55 -13.38 -32.81
C VAL A 466 -15.22 -12.21 -33.53
N ILE A 467 -14.49 -11.11 -33.76
CA ILE A 467 -15.01 -9.96 -34.51
C ILE A 467 -15.36 -10.36 -35.94
N ILE A 468 -14.45 -11.06 -36.63
CA ILE A 468 -14.64 -11.52 -38.01
C ILE A 468 -15.85 -12.46 -38.11
N VAL A 469 -15.95 -13.45 -37.22
CA VAL A 469 -17.06 -14.41 -37.18
C VAL A 469 -18.38 -13.71 -36.88
N SER A 470 -18.38 -12.72 -35.97
CA SER A 470 -19.60 -11.97 -35.63
C SER A 470 -20.10 -11.14 -36.81
N VAL A 471 -19.19 -10.45 -37.51
CA VAL A 471 -19.52 -9.64 -38.70
C VAL A 471 -19.97 -10.54 -39.86
N LEU A 472 -19.26 -11.65 -40.11
CA LEU A 472 -19.67 -12.61 -41.14
C LEU A 472 -21.03 -13.23 -40.83
N GLY A 473 -21.28 -13.57 -39.56
CA GLY A 473 -22.56 -14.08 -39.09
C GLY A 473 -23.70 -13.10 -39.34
N LEU A 474 -23.47 -11.79 -39.17
CA LEU A 474 -24.43 -10.76 -39.52
C LEU A 474 -24.74 -10.75 -41.03
N PHE A 475 -23.72 -10.82 -41.89
CA PHE A 475 -23.91 -10.87 -43.34
C PHE A 475 -24.70 -12.13 -43.76
N VAL A 476 -24.38 -13.28 -43.19
CA VAL A 476 -25.12 -14.53 -43.43
C VAL A 476 -26.57 -14.41 -42.96
N ALA A 477 -26.81 -13.84 -41.79
CA ALA A 477 -28.16 -13.64 -41.27
C ALA A 477 -28.98 -12.70 -42.17
N VAL A 478 -28.40 -11.59 -42.63
CA VAL A 478 -29.04 -10.66 -43.58
C VAL A 478 -29.33 -11.34 -44.90
N TYR A 479 -28.39 -12.14 -45.43
CA TYR A 479 -28.59 -12.92 -46.64
C TYR A 479 -29.74 -13.91 -46.50
N LEU A 480 -29.79 -14.67 -45.39
CA LEU A 480 -30.86 -15.62 -45.12
C LEU A 480 -32.21 -14.91 -44.99
N LEU A 481 -32.28 -13.80 -44.25
CA LEU A 481 -33.49 -12.99 -44.13
C LEU A 481 -33.97 -12.46 -45.49
N GLY A 482 -33.04 -12.01 -46.35
CA GLY A 482 -33.35 -11.58 -47.71
C GLY A 482 -33.79 -12.71 -48.63
N SER A 483 -33.37 -13.95 -48.35
CA SER A 483 -33.78 -15.14 -49.10
C SER A 483 -35.13 -15.72 -48.68
N LEU A 484 -35.70 -15.29 -47.55
CA LEU A 484 -37.01 -15.75 -47.09
C LEU A 484 -38.13 -15.13 -47.95
N ASN A 485 -38.85 -15.97 -48.68
CA ASN A 485 -40.04 -15.55 -49.40
C ASN A 485 -41.22 -15.39 -48.44
N THR A 486 -41.54 -14.14 -48.08
CA THR A 486 -42.70 -13.78 -47.25
C THR A 486 -43.97 -13.52 -48.08
N GLY A 487 -43.96 -13.82 -49.37
CA GLY A 487 -45.10 -13.64 -50.27
C GLY A 487 -46.27 -14.56 -49.93
N ILE A 488 -47.37 -13.99 -49.45
CA ILE A 488 -48.65 -14.70 -49.29
C ILE A 488 -49.33 -14.76 -50.66
N SER A 489 -49.29 -15.91 -51.32
CA SER A 489 -49.99 -16.12 -52.60
C SER A 489 -51.50 -16.12 -52.37
N SER A 490 -52.18 -15.08 -52.88
CA SER A 490 -53.63 -15.11 -53.09
C SER A 490 -53.92 -16.03 -54.27
N LYS A 491 -54.47 -17.22 -54.01
CA LYS A 491 -55.02 -18.13 -55.02
C LYS A 491 -55.97 -17.34 -55.95
N ARG A 492 -55.52 -16.94 -57.15
CA ARG A 492 -56.42 -16.53 -58.23
C ARG A 492 -57.08 -17.80 -58.75
N VAL A 493 -58.35 -17.99 -58.40
CA VAL A 493 -59.24 -18.94 -59.07
C VAL A 493 -59.32 -18.50 -60.53
N GLY A 494 -58.89 -19.38 -61.44
CA GLY A 494 -58.92 -19.11 -62.88
C GLY A 494 -60.33 -18.78 -63.34
N LYS A 495 -60.43 -17.83 -64.27
CA LYS A 495 -61.59 -17.72 -65.15
C LYS A 495 -61.23 -18.38 -66.47
N ALA A 496 -62.13 -19.27 -66.88
CA ALA A 496 -62.15 -20.08 -68.09
C ALA A 496 -62.09 -19.25 -69.37
#